data_AF-A0A2U2ZUS0-F1
#
_entry.id   AF-A0A2U2ZUS0-F1
#
_cell.length_a   1.000
_cell.length_b   1.000
_cell.length_c   1.000
_cell.angle_alpha   90.00
_cell.angle_beta   90.00
_cell.angle_gamma   90.00
#
_symmetry.space_group_name_H-M   'P 1'
#
loop_
_entity.id
_entity.type
_entity.pdbx_description
1 polymer ?
#
loop_
_entity_poly.entity_id
_entity_poly.type
_entity_poly.pdbx_seq_one_letter_code
_entity_poly.pdbx_strand_id
1 'polypeptide(L)' 'MSDGTDELTVVEQPKLHVAPPGHSRAGHRAFGWCSRCPGREVWEELLAWRQRDNQAIDETPTPDRVTVPSREAEKVSADG' A
#
# COMPACT_ATOMS: atom_id res chain seq x y z
N MET A 1 -10.45 -4.21 -58.09
CA MET A 1 -9.86 -4.99 -56.99
C MET A 1 -9.08 -3.99 -56.16
N SER A 2 -9.68 -3.52 -55.07
CA SER A 2 -9.07 -2.52 -54.20
C SER A 2 -8.76 -3.22 -52.90
N ASP A 3 -7.47 -3.51 -52.71
CA ASP A 3 -6.93 -4.17 -51.54
C ASP A 3 -6.87 -3.14 -50.41
N GLY A 4 -7.91 -3.17 -49.56
CA GLY A 4 -7.97 -2.35 -48.36
C GLY A 4 -7.11 -2.99 -47.29
N THR A 5 -5.84 -2.57 -47.19
CA THR A 5 -5.02 -2.85 -46.03
C THR A 5 -5.61 -2.13 -44.82
N ASP A 6 -6.41 -2.88 -44.07
CA ASP A 6 -6.85 -2.59 -42.71
C ASP A 6 -5.60 -2.51 -41.83
N GLU A 7 -5.13 -1.28 -41.63
CA GLU A 7 -4.04 -0.97 -40.72
C GLU A 7 -4.56 -1.22 -39.29
N LEU A 8 -4.35 -2.45 -38.83
CA LEU A 8 -4.64 -2.89 -37.46
C LEU A 8 -3.86 -1.99 -36.49
N THR A 9 -4.52 -0.96 -35.99
CA THR A 9 -4.05 -0.15 -34.88
C THR A 9 -3.89 -1.08 -33.68
N VAL A 10 -2.64 -1.47 -33.39
CA VAL A 10 -2.30 -2.17 -32.16
C VAL A 10 -2.53 -1.19 -31.02
N VAL A 11 -3.73 -1.21 -30.45
CA VAL A 11 -4.03 -0.52 -29.19
C VAL A 11 -3.15 -1.19 -28.15
N GLU A 12 -2.06 -0.53 -27.74
CA GLU A 12 -1.21 -0.99 -26.64
C GLU A 12 -2.11 -1.17 -25.43
N GLN A 13 -2.41 -2.44 -25.08
CA GLN A 13 -3.21 -2.72 -23.91
C GLN A 13 -2.46 -2.16 -22.70
N PRO A 14 -3.14 -1.43 -21.79
CA PRO A 14 -2.49 -0.92 -20.60
C PRO A 14 -1.84 -2.10 -19.90
N LYS A 15 -0.52 -2.06 -19.72
CA LYS A 15 0.27 -3.10 -19.04
C LYS A 15 -0.36 -3.31 -17.68
N LEU A 16 -1.25 -4.29 -17.63
CA LEU A 16 -2.01 -4.66 -16.48
C LEU A 16 -0.96 -5.12 -15.48
N HIS A 17 -0.69 -4.30 -14.46
CA HIS A 17 0.20 -4.63 -13.34
C HIS A 17 -0.47 -5.73 -12.51
N VAL A 18 -0.63 -6.91 -13.12
CA VAL A 18 -1.33 -8.06 -12.58
C VAL A 18 -0.29 -8.92 -11.90
N ALA A 19 -0.45 -9.07 -10.59
CA ALA A 19 0.30 -10.02 -9.84
C ALA A 19 0.01 -11.45 -10.37
N PRO A 20 1.04 -12.28 -10.61
CA PRO A 20 0.83 -13.69 -10.92
C PRO A 20 0.04 -14.42 -9.83
N PRO A 21 -0.55 -15.60 -10.11
CA PRO A 21 -1.20 -16.41 -9.09
C PRO A 21 -0.28 -16.67 -7.89
N GLY A 22 -0.80 -16.50 -6.68
CA GLY A 22 -0.02 -16.65 -5.44
C GLY A 22 0.76 -15.40 -5.01
N HIS A 23 0.66 -14.30 -5.75
CA HIS A 23 1.26 -13.01 -5.39
C HIS A 23 0.20 -12.02 -4.87
N SER A 24 0.65 -11.05 -4.05
CA SER A 24 -0.21 -9.98 -3.55
C SER A 24 -0.55 -8.99 -4.68
N ARG A 25 -1.79 -9.05 -5.19
CA ARG A 25 -2.30 -8.06 -6.17
C ARG A 25 -2.23 -6.62 -5.65
N ALA A 26 -2.45 -6.43 -4.35
CA ALA A 26 -2.35 -5.12 -3.71
C ALA A 26 -0.90 -4.60 -3.74
N GLY A 27 0.08 -5.44 -3.38
CA GLY A 27 1.50 -5.09 -3.44
C GLY A 27 1.94 -4.72 -4.86
N HIS A 28 1.57 -5.51 -5.86
CA HIS A 28 1.88 -5.18 -7.26
C HIS A 28 1.24 -3.89 -7.74
N ARG A 29 0.01 -3.57 -7.30
CA ARG A 29 -0.64 -2.30 -7.64
C ARG A 29 0.04 -1.11 -6.94
N ALA A 30 0.45 -1.28 -5.70
CA ALA A 30 1.03 -0.19 -4.89
C ALA A 30 2.51 0.09 -5.20
N PHE A 31 3.29 -0.97 -5.45
CA PHE A 31 4.76 -0.90 -5.52
C PHE A 31 5.36 -1.57 -6.76
N GLY A 32 4.56 -2.29 -7.56
CA GLY A 32 5.03 -3.07 -8.71
C GLY A 32 5.56 -4.47 -8.35
N TRP A 33 5.63 -4.83 -7.06
CA TRP A 33 6.15 -6.11 -6.57
C TRP A 33 5.47 -6.53 -5.24
N CYS A 34 5.75 -7.75 -4.79
CA CYS A 34 5.41 -8.23 -3.44
C CYS A 34 6.49 -9.19 -2.94
N SER A 35 6.39 -9.63 -1.69
CA SER A 35 7.31 -10.59 -1.05
C SER A 35 7.34 -11.99 -1.68
N ARG A 36 6.40 -12.30 -2.58
CA ARG A 36 6.44 -13.54 -3.37
C ARG A 36 7.29 -13.40 -4.64
N CYS A 37 7.69 -12.18 -5.01
CA CYS A 37 8.57 -11.95 -6.15
C CYS A 37 9.99 -12.50 -5.87
N PRO A 38 10.71 -12.97 -6.90
CA PRO A 38 12.09 -13.40 -6.75
C PRO A 38 12.97 -12.29 -6.16
N GLY A 39 13.77 -12.63 -5.15
CA GLY A 39 14.67 -11.68 -4.49
C GLY A 39 13.97 -10.62 -3.65
N ARG A 40 12.70 -10.84 -3.28
CA ARG A 40 11.96 -9.98 -2.35
C ARG A 40 11.61 -10.74 -1.08
N GLU A 41 11.75 -10.04 0.04
CA GLU A 41 11.46 -10.58 1.37
C GLU A 41 10.17 -9.99 1.94
N VAL A 42 9.55 -10.70 2.89
CA VAL A 42 8.31 -10.24 3.56
C VAL A 42 8.52 -8.92 4.29
N TRP A 43 9.68 -8.74 4.94
CA TRP A 43 9.98 -7.52 5.68
C TRP A 43 10.12 -6.30 4.76
N GLU A 44 10.58 -6.47 3.52
CA GLU A 44 10.66 -5.38 2.54
C GLU A 44 9.26 -4.90 2.18
N GLU A 45 8.33 -5.83 1.92
CA GLU A 45 6.93 -5.48 1.59
C GLU A 45 6.27 -4.75 2.77
N LEU A 46 6.48 -5.23 4.00
CA LEU A 46 5.97 -4.58 5.21
C LEU A 46 6.55 -3.17 5.42
N LEU A 47 7.85 -2.99 5.13
CA LEU A 47 8.49 -1.67 5.23
C LEU A 47 7.90 -0.69 4.21
N ALA A 48 7.67 -1.13 2.98
CA ALA A 48 7.06 -0.31 1.93
C ALA A 48 5.64 0.14 2.31
N TRP A 49 4.83 -0.77 2.87
CA TRP A 49 3.51 -0.42 3.39
C TRP A 49 3.59 0.57 4.54
N ARG A 50 4.45 0.34 5.54
CA ARG A 50 4.64 1.27 6.66
C ARG A 50 5.04 2.65 6.17
N GLN A 51 5.99 2.74 5.25
CA GLN A 51 6.44 4.02 4.73
C GLN A 51 5.30 4.77 4.00
N ARG A 52 4.53 4.05 3.18
CA ARG A 52 3.36 4.61 2.49
C ARG A 52 2.30 5.11 3.48
N ASP A 53 1.98 4.33 4.49
CA ASP A 53 0.96 4.68 5.49
C ASP A 53 1.42 5.86 6.34
N ASN A 54 2.70 5.89 6.73
CA ASN A 54 3.29 7.01 7.46
C ASN A 54 3.29 8.30 6.63
N GLN A 55 3.47 8.23 5.31
CA GLN A 55 3.37 9.41 4.43
C GLN A 55 1.92 9.89 4.26
N ALA A 56 0.93 9.01 4.38
CA ALA A 56 -0.48 9.37 4.29
C ALA A 56 -0.97 10.07 5.58
N ILE A 57 -0.29 9.85 6.70
CA ILE A 57 -0.51 10.58 7.94
C ILE A 57 0.32 11.87 7.87
N ASP A 58 -0.34 12.98 7.55
CA ASP A 58 0.23 14.33 7.62
C ASP A 58 0.89 14.54 8.99
N GLU A 59 2.03 15.24 9.02
CA GLU A 59 2.94 15.43 10.17
C GLU A 59 2.32 16.25 11.31
N THR A 60 1.14 15.87 11.78
CA THR A 60 0.68 16.26 13.10
C THR A 60 1.61 15.51 14.05
N PRO A 61 2.47 16.19 14.83
CA PRO A 61 3.40 15.51 15.71
C PRO A 61 2.56 14.68 16.66
N THR A 62 2.59 13.35 16.51
CA THR A 62 2.00 12.47 17.51
C THR A 62 2.99 12.53 18.66
N PRO A 63 2.64 13.15 19.80
CA PRO A 63 3.58 13.24 20.89
C PRO A 63 3.91 11.82 21.35
N ASP A 64 5.20 11.54 21.50
CA ASP A 64 5.72 10.24 21.97
C ASP A 64 5.22 9.88 23.39
N ARG A 65 4.61 10.87 24.06
CA ARG A 65 3.96 10.75 25.35
C ARG A 65 2.50 11.18 25.24
N VAL A 66 1.60 10.34 25.74
CA VAL A 66 0.21 10.74 25.99
C VAL A 66 0.22 11.87 27.03
N THR A 67 -0.21 13.06 26.62
CA THR A 67 -0.21 14.26 27.48
C THR A 67 -1.44 14.35 28.38
N VAL A 68 -2.44 13.51 28.14
CA VAL A 68 -3.67 13.41 28.94
C VAL A 68 -3.79 12.02 29.56
N PRO A 69 -4.22 11.89 30.82
CA PRO A 69 -4.52 10.59 31.41
C PRO A 69 -5.58 9.84 30.58
N SER A 70 -5.54 8.51 30.60
CA SER A 70 -6.66 7.73 30.04
C SER A 70 -7.94 8.07 30.80
N ARG A 71 -9.07 8.16 30.08
CA ARG A 71 -10.41 8.32 30.70
C ARG A 71 -10.73 7.22 31.72
N GLU A 72 -10.09 6.06 31.60
CA GLU A 72 -10.21 4.99 32.58
C GLU A 72 -9.46 5.30 33.88
N ALA A 73 -8.34 6.03 33.80
CA ALA A 73 -7.58 6.48 34.97
C ALA A 73 -8.31 7.63 35.70
N GLU A 74 -9.02 8.51 34.98
CA GLU A 74 -9.78 9.60 35.59
C GLU A 74 -10.95 9.10 36.47
N LYS A 75 -11.59 7.99 36.09
CA LYS A 75 -12.68 7.39 36.88
C LYS A 75 -12.19 6.80 38.21
N VAL A 76 -10.99 6.23 38.23
CA VAL A 76 -10.38 5.65 39.45
C VAL A 76 -10.05 6.72 40.50
N SER A 77 -9.74 7.95 40.09
CA SER A 77 -9.44 9.05 41.03
C SER A 77 -10.66 9.77 41.58
N ALA A 78 -11.85 9.61 40.98
CA ALA A 78 -13.07 10.30 41.43
C ALA A 78 -13.85 9.52 42.51
N ASP A 79 -13.59 8.22 42.66
CA ASP A 79 -14.23 7.33 43.64
C ASP A 79 -13.32 7.01 44.86
N GLY A 80 -12.22 7.75 45.03
CA GLY A 80 -11.26 7.60 46.13
C GLY A 80 -11.47 8.56 47.29
#